data_AF-C9JA49-F1
#
_entry.id   AF-C9JA49-F1
#
_cell.length_a   1.000
_cell.length_b   1.000
_cell.length_c   1.000
_cell.angle_alpha   90.00
_cell.angle_beta   90.00
_cell.angle_gamma   90.00
#
_symmetry.space_group_name_H-M   'P 1'
#
loop_
_entity.id
_entity.type
_entity.pdbx_description
1 polymer ?
#
loop_
_entity_poly.entity_id
_entity_poly.type
_entity_poly.pdbx_seq_one_letter_code
_entity_poly.pdbx_strand_id
1 'polypeptide(L)'
;MKVTLSALDTSESSFTPLVVIELAQDVKEETKEWLKNRIIAKKKDGGAQLLFRPLLNKYEQETLENQNLYLVGASKIRMLLGAEAVGLVKECNDNTMRAFTYRTRQNFKGFDDNNDDFLTMAECQFIIKHELEN
;
A
#
# COMPACT_ATOMS: atom_id res chain seq x y z
N MET A 1 20.74 18.18 -4.60
CA MET A 1 19.30 18.38 -4.85
C MET A 1 18.50 17.56 -3.85
N LYS A 2 17.63 18.19 -3.07
CA LYS A 2 16.77 17.52 -2.08
C LYS A 2 15.50 17.09 -2.82
N VAL A 3 15.48 15.87 -3.36
CA VAL A 3 14.28 15.33 -4.02
C VAL A 3 13.23 15.14 -2.94
N THR A 4 12.14 15.91 -3.01
CA THR A 4 10.97 15.72 -2.15
C THR A 4 10.26 14.45 -2.59
N LEU A 5 9.86 13.61 -1.64
CA LEU A 5 9.19 12.32 -1.88
C LEU A 5 7.98 12.44 -2.84
N SER A 6 7.33 13.60 -2.84
CA SER A 6 6.19 13.93 -3.70
C SER A 6 6.48 13.97 -5.19
N ALA A 7 7.73 14.16 -5.61
CA ALA A 7 8.10 14.26 -7.02
C ALA A 7 8.31 12.89 -7.70
N LEU A 8 8.46 11.82 -6.92
CA LEU A 8 8.61 10.45 -7.42
C LEU A 8 7.26 9.77 -7.71
N ASP A 9 6.15 10.37 -7.29
CA ASP A 9 4.79 9.83 -7.41
C ASP A 9 4.04 10.29 -8.69
N THR A 10 4.71 11.02 -9.61
CA THR A 10 4.05 11.72 -10.74
C THR A 10 4.02 10.99 -12.08
N SER A 11 4.65 9.82 -12.22
CA SER A 11 4.36 8.94 -13.37
C SER A 11 3.19 8.06 -12.96
N GLU A 12 2.11 8.05 -13.74
CA GLU A 12 0.94 7.20 -13.57
C GLU A 12 1.36 5.76 -13.21
N SER A 13 1.43 5.50 -11.91
CA SER A 13 2.01 4.27 -11.38
C SER A 13 1.04 3.15 -11.69
N SER A 14 1.53 2.03 -12.20
CA SER A 14 0.77 0.78 -12.24
C SER A 14 0.12 0.56 -10.87
N PHE A 15 -1.21 0.60 -10.82
CA PHE A 15 -1.94 0.35 -9.60
C PHE A 15 -2.03 -1.16 -9.42
N THR A 16 -1.30 -1.69 -8.44
CA THR A 16 -1.40 -3.09 -8.05
C THR A 16 -2.41 -3.22 -6.91
N PRO A 17 -3.62 -3.77 -7.15
CA PRO A 17 -4.55 -4.05 -6.07
C PRO A 17 -3.97 -5.16 -5.17
N LEU A 18 -3.95 -4.92 -3.87
CA LEU A 18 -3.46 -5.88 -2.87
C LEU A 18 -4.61 -6.49 -2.08
N VAL A 19 -5.64 -5.71 -1.77
CA VAL A 19 -6.86 -6.17 -1.09
C VAL A 19 -8.11 -5.50 -1.68
N VAL A 20 -9.26 -6.11 -1.42
CA VAL A 20 -10.59 -5.55 -1.71
C VAL A 20 -11.28 -5.26 -0.38
N ILE A 21 -11.87 -4.08 -0.26
CA ILE A 21 -12.76 -3.71 0.85
C ILE A 21 -14.20 -3.75 0.33
N GLU A 22 -15.05 -4.51 1.01
CA GLU A 22 -16.49 -4.51 0.79
C GLU A 22 -17.19 -3.82 1.95
N LEU A 23 -18.02 -2.81 1.64
CA LEU A 23 -18.86 -2.12 2.63
C LEU A 23 -20.29 -2.65 2.58
N ALA A 24 -20.97 -2.63 3.73
CA ALA A 24 -22.38 -2.99 3.82
C ALA A 24 -23.24 -2.13 2.87
N GLN A 25 -24.31 -2.71 2.31
CA GLN A 25 -25.15 -2.06 1.28
C GLN A 25 -25.73 -0.70 1.71
N ASP A 26 -26.03 -0.53 2.99
CA ASP A 26 -26.68 0.63 3.58
C ASP A 26 -25.69 1.67 4.14
N VAL A 27 -24.39 1.51 3.90
CA VAL A 27 -23.39 2.49 4.31
C VAL A 27 -23.69 3.86 3.69
N LYS A 28 -23.71 4.88 4.54
CA LYS A 28 -23.91 6.28 4.13
C LYS A 28 -22.72 6.80 3.33
N GLU A 29 -22.98 7.66 2.36
CA GLU A 29 -21.94 8.30 1.53
C GLU A 29 -20.90 9.05 2.38
N GLU A 30 -21.32 9.74 3.45
CA GLU A 30 -20.42 10.41 4.39
C GLU A 30 -19.41 9.45 5.04
N THR A 31 -19.83 8.20 5.31
CA THR A 31 -18.95 7.16 5.87
C THR A 31 -17.97 6.64 4.83
N LYS A 32 -18.41 6.50 3.56
CA LYS A 32 -17.51 6.12 2.44
C LYS A 32 -16.44 7.18 2.23
N GLU A 33 -16.83 8.45 2.23
CA GLU A 33 -15.91 9.57 2.08
C GLU A 33 -14.94 9.67 3.26
N TRP A 34 -15.43 9.51 4.49
CA TRP A 34 -14.58 9.45 5.68
C TRP A 34 -13.55 8.31 5.59
N LEU A 35 -13.98 7.10 5.21
CA LEU A 35 -13.09 5.94 5.08
C LEU A 35 -12.03 6.18 4.00
N LYS A 36 -12.44 6.65 2.82
CA LYS A 36 -11.53 7.03 1.73
C LYS A 36 -10.49 8.02 2.23
N ASN A 37 -10.92 9.09 2.90
CA ASN A 37 -10.03 10.14 3.41
C ASN A 37 -9.03 9.58 4.44
N ARG A 38 -9.48 8.71 5.35
CA ARG A 38 -8.60 8.04 6.32
C ARG A 38 -7.54 7.16 5.64
N ILE A 39 -7.92 6.42 4.59
CA ILE A 39 -7.02 5.51 3.86
C ILE A 39 -5.97 6.30 3.06
N ILE A 40 -6.36 7.36 2.35
CA ILE A 40 -5.44 8.12 1.48
C ILE A 40 -4.60 9.17 2.22
N ALA A 41 -5.06 9.65 3.39
CA ALA A 41 -4.36 10.69 4.13
C ALA A 41 -2.94 10.28 4.51
N LYS A 42 -2.04 11.25 4.62
CA LYS A 42 -0.61 11.01 4.88
C LYS A 42 -0.40 10.46 6.29
N LYS A 43 0.66 9.67 6.49
CA LYS A 43 1.03 9.12 7.81
C LYS A 43 1.22 10.21 8.88
N LYS A 44 1.79 11.36 8.51
CA LYS A 44 1.98 12.50 9.43
C LYS A 44 0.66 13.13 9.93
N ASP A 45 -0.42 12.91 9.20
CA ASP A 45 -1.75 13.43 9.49
C ASP A 45 -2.64 12.34 10.11
N GLY A 46 -2.06 11.18 10.47
CA GLY A 46 -2.77 10.03 11.05
C GLY A 46 -3.45 9.10 10.03
N GLY A 47 -3.26 9.31 8.73
CA GLY A 47 -3.80 8.42 7.69
C GLY A 47 -2.88 7.27 7.30
N ALA A 48 -3.36 6.34 6.46
CA ALA A 48 -2.61 5.15 6.06
C ALA A 48 -1.65 5.38 4.88
N GLN A 49 -1.85 6.46 4.12
CA GLN A 49 -1.12 6.82 2.91
C GLN A 49 -1.12 5.69 1.87
N LEU A 50 -2.29 5.08 1.66
CA LEU A 50 -2.53 4.01 0.70
C LEU A 50 -3.21 4.54 -0.56
N LEU A 51 -3.25 3.70 -1.60
CA LEU A 51 -3.99 3.96 -2.82
C LEU A 51 -5.38 3.33 -2.70
N PHE A 52 -6.42 4.07 -3.08
CA PHE A 52 -7.82 3.66 -2.95
C PHE A 52 -8.57 3.97 -4.24
N ARG A 53 -9.25 2.98 -4.83
CA ARG A 53 -10.03 3.13 -6.07
C ARG A 53 -11.34 2.35 -5.97
N PRO A 54 -12.47 2.85 -6.51
CA PRO A 54 -13.67 2.02 -6.67
C PRO A 54 -13.37 0.84 -7.60
N LEU A 55 -14.05 -0.29 -7.37
CA LEU A 55 -14.02 -1.41 -8.30
C LEU A 55 -14.89 -1.05 -9.51
N LEU A 56 -14.29 -1.06 -10.70
CA LEU A 56 -14.98 -0.75 -11.94
C LEU A 56 -15.28 -2.04 -12.72
N ASN A 57 -16.36 -2.02 -13.51
CA ASN A 57 -16.66 -3.08 -14.46
C ASN A 57 -15.76 -2.99 -15.70
N LYS A 58 -15.95 -3.91 -16.66
CA LYS A 58 -15.22 -3.96 -17.94
C LYS A 58 -15.39 -2.72 -18.84
N TYR A 59 -16.32 -1.83 -18.53
CA TYR A 59 -16.57 -0.57 -19.22
C TYR A 59 -16.09 0.65 -18.41
N GLU A 60 -15.26 0.43 -17.40
CA GLU A 60 -14.72 1.48 -16.52
C GLU A 60 -15.81 2.24 -15.74
N GLN A 61 -16.91 1.56 -15.44
CA GLN A 61 -18.05 2.13 -14.73
C GLN A 61 -18.33 1.38 -13.43
N GLU A 62 -18.79 2.11 -12.42
CA GLU A 62 -19.42 1.53 -11.25
C GLU A 62 -20.81 0.99 -11.64
N THR A 63 -21.16 -0.17 -11.09
CA THR A 63 -22.46 -0.81 -11.18
C THR A 63 -23.09 -0.86 -9.80
N LEU A 64 -24.41 -1.11 -9.76
CA LEU A 64 -25.12 -1.29 -8.50
C LEU A 64 -24.51 -2.42 -7.63
N GLU A 65 -23.92 -3.44 -8.28
CA GLU A 65 -23.31 -4.61 -7.62
C GLU A 65 -21.93 -4.31 -7.03
N ASN A 66 -21.20 -3.32 -7.56
CA ASN A 66 -19.83 -3.02 -7.11
C ASN A 66 -19.66 -1.63 -6.47
N GLN A 67 -20.76 -0.88 -6.27
CA GLN A 67 -20.76 0.47 -5.69
C GLN A 67 -20.14 0.56 -4.28
N ASN A 68 -20.04 -0.57 -3.58
CA ASN A 68 -19.45 -0.68 -2.25
C ASN A 68 -18.16 -1.50 -2.20
N LEU A 69 -17.59 -1.84 -3.37
CA LEU A 69 -16.34 -2.57 -3.50
C LEU A 69 -15.21 -1.61 -3.86
N TYR A 70 -14.14 -1.64 -3.08
CA TYR A 70 -12.99 -0.76 -3.27
C TYR A 70 -11.70 -1.57 -3.33
N LEU A 71 -10.85 -1.22 -4.30
CA LEU A 71 -9.51 -1.75 -4.44
C LEU A 71 -8.55 -0.89 -3.61
N VAL A 72 -7.72 -1.56 -2.81
CA VAL A 72 -6.67 -0.91 -2.03
C VAL A 72 -5.31 -1.45 -2.43
N GLY A 73 -4.37 -0.54 -2.65
CA GLY A 73 -2.98 -0.82 -2.95
C GLY A 73 -2.06 0.19 -2.29
N ALA A 74 -0.80 0.22 -2.71
CA ALA A 74 0.17 1.20 -2.20
C ALA A 74 1.28 1.43 -3.20
N SER A 75 1.99 2.54 -3.04
CA SER A 75 3.26 2.75 -3.74
C SER A 75 4.34 1.82 -3.18
N LYS A 76 5.36 1.51 -4.01
CA LYS A 76 6.52 0.70 -3.61
C LYS A 76 7.18 1.25 -2.35
N ILE A 77 7.43 2.56 -2.29
CA ILE A 77 8.04 3.20 -1.12
C ILE A 77 7.17 3.03 0.13
N ARG A 78 5.84 3.13 0.01
CA ARG A 78 4.93 2.92 1.13
C ARG A 78 5.00 1.49 1.65
N MET A 79 5.08 0.50 0.76
CA MET A 79 5.24 -0.91 1.12
C MET A 79 6.56 -1.16 1.87
N LEU A 80 7.68 -0.62 1.40
CA LEU A 80 8.97 -0.77 2.09
C LEU A 80 8.97 -0.10 3.47
N LEU A 81 8.40 1.11 3.59
CA LEU A 81 8.26 1.77 4.89
C LEU A 81 7.29 1.02 5.83
N GLY A 82 6.26 0.37 5.27
CA GLY A 82 5.35 -0.49 6.01
C GLY A 82 6.05 -1.75 6.52
N ALA A 83 6.88 -2.39 5.69
CA ALA A 83 7.71 -3.53 6.09
C ALA A 83 8.64 -3.19 7.27
N GLU A 84 9.24 -2.00 7.27
CA GLU A 84 10.04 -1.51 8.40
C GLU A 84 9.17 -1.27 9.65
N ALA A 85 8.01 -0.64 9.50
CA ALA A 85 7.10 -0.35 10.62
C ALA A 85 6.56 -1.62 11.31
N VAL A 86 6.29 -2.69 10.55
CA VAL A 86 5.86 -3.99 11.09
C VAL A 86 7.02 -4.88 11.54
N GLY A 87 8.27 -4.40 11.41
CA GLY A 87 9.47 -5.16 11.82
C GLY A 87 9.71 -6.42 11.00
N LEU A 88 9.37 -6.40 9.70
CA LEU A 88 9.51 -7.57 8.82
C LEU A 88 10.96 -8.05 8.78
N VAL A 89 11.21 -9.33 9.08
CA VAL A 89 12.56 -9.90 9.10
C VAL A 89 12.90 -10.48 7.72
N LYS A 90 14.06 -10.10 7.19
CA LYS A 90 14.57 -10.53 5.87
C LYS A 90 16.01 -11.04 5.99
N GLU A 91 16.42 -11.85 5.03
CA GLU A 91 17.79 -12.35 4.95
C GLU A 91 18.73 -11.28 4.38
N CYS A 92 19.87 -11.08 5.04
CA CYS A 92 20.93 -10.18 4.62
C CYS A 92 21.93 -10.87 3.70
N ASN A 93 22.72 -10.09 2.96
CA ASN A 93 23.77 -10.58 2.06
C ASN A 93 24.85 -11.42 2.79
N ASP A 94 24.99 -11.24 4.11
CA ASP A 94 25.86 -12.03 4.98
C ASP A 94 25.21 -13.33 5.52
N ASN A 95 24.02 -13.69 5.01
CA ASN A 95 23.19 -14.82 5.43
C ASN A 95 22.61 -14.70 6.85
N THR A 96 22.70 -13.53 7.49
CA THR A 96 22.00 -13.30 8.77
C THR A 96 20.54 -12.87 8.54
N MET A 97 19.66 -13.13 9.51
CA MET A 97 18.28 -12.63 9.48
C MET A 97 18.20 -11.34 10.30
N ARG A 98 17.72 -10.25 9.72
CA ARG A 98 17.59 -8.95 10.40
C ARG A 98 16.26 -8.29 10.09
N ALA A 99 15.77 -7.47 11.02
CA ALA A 99 14.62 -6.60 10.75
C ALA A 99 14.95 -5.67 9.59
N PHE A 100 14.05 -5.60 8.61
CA PHE A 100 14.17 -4.74 7.45
C PHE A 100 14.12 -3.27 7.88
N THR A 101 15.03 -2.46 7.32
CA THR A 101 14.92 -1.01 7.37
C THR A 101 15.12 -0.46 5.98
N TYR A 102 14.32 0.54 5.59
CA TYR A 102 14.45 1.16 4.29
C TYR A 102 15.82 1.83 4.12
N ARG A 103 16.40 2.34 5.22
CA ARG A 103 17.73 2.96 5.21
C ARG A 103 18.84 1.97 4.81
N THR A 104 18.77 0.71 5.25
CA THR A 104 19.79 -0.32 4.97
C THR A 104 19.34 -1.36 3.96
N ARG A 105 18.32 -1.05 3.13
CA ARG A 105 17.71 -1.98 2.17
C ARG A 105 18.68 -2.72 1.24
N GLN A 106 19.77 -2.07 0.84
CA GLN A 106 20.80 -2.67 -0.04
C GLN A 106 21.59 -3.82 0.63
N ASN A 107 21.47 -4.00 1.94
CA ASN A 107 22.11 -5.08 2.66
C ASN A 107 21.29 -6.39 2.64
N PHE A 108 20.06 -6.36 2.11
CA PHE A 108 19.15 -7.50 2.07
C PHE A 108 19.20 -8.22 0.74
N LYS A 109 19.15 -9.55 0.78
CA LYS A 109 19.09 -10.38 -0.43
C LYS A 109 17.81 -10.10 -1.20
N GLY A 110 17.91 -10.14 -2.54
CA GLY A 110 16.79 -9.90 -3.43
C GLY A 110 16.34 -8.43 -3.50
N PHE A 111 17.04 -7.51 -2.83
CA PHE A 111 16.81 -6.08 -3.02
C PHE A 111 17.65 -5.58 -4.20
N ASP A 112 16.99 -5.14 -5.27
CA ASP A 112 17.63 -4.56 -6.46
C ASP A 112 16.96 -3.23 -6.87
N ASP A 113 17.39 -2.67 -8.00
CA ASP A 113 16.89 -1.38 -8.50
C ASP A 113 15.42 -1.42 -8.93
N ASN A 114 14.90 -2.58 -9.36
CA ASN A 114 13.49 -2.76 -9.73
C ASN A 114 12.61 -3.09 -8.52
N ASN A 115 13.14 -3.89 -7.59
CA ASN A 115 12.57 -4.33 -6.31
C ASN A 115 11.13 -4.85 -6.34
N ASP A 116 10.62 -5.24 -7.52
CA ASP A 116 9.24 -5.68 -7.71
C ASP A 116 8.92 -6.95 -6.90
N ASP A 117 9.91 -7.85 -6.74
CA ASP A 117 9.74 -9.15 -6.07
C ASP A 117 10.34 -9.19 -4.66
N PHE A 118 10.82 -8.06 -4.13
CA PHE A 118 11.46 -8.04 -2.80
C PHE A 118 10.48 -8.40 -1.66
N LEU A 119 9.25 -7.92 -1.78
CA LEU A 119 8.16 -8.27 -0.88
C LEU A 119 7.25 -9.27 -1.59
N THR A 120 7.02 -10.42 -0.96
CA THR A 120 6.04 -11.39 -1.43
C THR A 120 4.63 -10.82 -1.33
N MET A 121 3.69 -11.38 -2.10
CA MET A 121 2.28 -10.97 -2.04
C MET A 121 1.72 -11.05 -0.62
N ALA A 122 2.06 -12.10 0.14
CA ALA A 122 1.62 -12.29 1.52
C ALA A 122 2.16 -11.17 2.44
N GLU A 123 3.42 -10.78 2.29
CA GLU A 123 4.01 -9.66 3.05
C GLU A 123 3.34 -8.34 2.68
N CYS A 124 3.13 -8.08 1.39
CA CYS A 124 2.41 -6.88 0.92
C CYS A 124 1.00 -6.80 1.51
N GLN A 125 0.23 -7.89 1.47
CA GLN A 125 -1.13 -7.95 2.04
C GLN A 125 -1.12 -7.83 3.56
N PHE A 126 -0.15 -8.42 4.25
CA PHE A 126 0.03 -8.28 5.69
C PHE A 126 0.27 -6.82 6.08
N ILE A 127 1.15 -6.12 5.36
CA ILE A 127 1.43 -4.69 5.56
C ILE A 127 0.17 -3.86 5.32
N ILE A 128 -0.55 -4.08 4.22
CA ILE A 128 -1.80 -3.34 3.92
C ILE A 128 -2.84 -3.56 5.01
N LYS A 129 -3.05 -4.80 5.46
CA LYS A 129 -4.01 -5.11 6.52
C LYS A 129 -3.65 -4.36 7.81
N HIS A 130 -2.39 -4.39 8.22
CA HIS A 130 -1.92 -3.66 9.40
C HIS A 130 -2.16 -2.15 9.29
N GLU A 131 -1.99 -1.58 8.09
CA GLU A 131 -2.24 -0.16 7.85
C GLU A 131 -3.72 0.24 7.85
N LEU A 132 -4.61 -0.68 7.48
CA LEU A 132 -6.06 -0.46 7.54
C LEU A 132 -6.64 -0.60 8.96
N GLU A 133 -5.96 -1.36 9.83
CA GLU A 133 -6.41 -1.65 11.20
C GLU A 133 -5.85 -0.69 12.26
N ASN A 134 -4.86 0.14 11.91
CA ASN A 134 -4.30 1.20 12.78
C ASN A 134 -5.18 2.47 12.80
#